data_AF-A0A5J4Q6I0-F1
#
_entry.id   AF-A0A5J4Q6I0-F1
#
_cell.length_a   1.000
_cell.length_b   1.000
_cell.length_c   1.000
_cell.angle_alpha   90.00
_cell.angle_beta   90.00
_cell.angle_gamma   90.00
#
_symmetry.space_group_name_H-M   'P 1'
#
loop_
_entity.id
_entity.type
_entity.pdbx_description
1 polymer ?
#
loop_
_entity_poly.entity_id
_entity_poly.type
_entity_poly.pdbx_seq_one_letter_code
_entity_poly.pdbx_strand_id
1 'polypeptide(L)'
;MRPDMETIKLINEYSLEFLILEDMGIELIRNQNGEMIHWFIKDKLQKISKTHSNNLQVGNLLIERLKNCQAGKKEWATYENICTDIFEYLFKDNFRKYTYENQSCTHDKKLRRDLIINNNFSDSTCFWAKVEKKFDCNLIIVDFKNYTDPLEQNDFYLPSKYLNLNIGRFAIICSRKGLGDSAKALQQQMFNKNELIICLDDNDLIGMIKEKMNEQDPTYRLDNLMYAMYKN
;
A
#
# COMPACT_ATOMS: atom_id res chain seq x y z
N MET A 1 48.82 -15.81 2.46
CA MET A 1 49.79 -16.65 3.23
C MET A 1 51.18 -16.22 2.81
N ARG A 2 52.10 -15.94 3.74
CA ARG A 2 53.48 -15.52 3.37
C ARG A 2 54.24 -16.75 2.83
N PRO A 3 54.94 -16.63 1.69
CA PRO A 3 55.70 -17.74 1.11
C PRO A 3 56.83 -18.15 2.07
N ASP A 4 57.18 -19.44 2.05
CA ASP A 4 58.31 -19.95 2.83
C ASP A 4 59.66 -19.47 2.28
N MET A 5 60.71 -19.69 3.07
CA MET A 5 62.07 -19.22 2.75
C MET A 5 62.62 -19.81 1.45
N GLU A 6 62.25 -21.03 1.07
CA GLU A 6 62.68 -21.64 -0.20
C GLU A 6 61.99 -20.96 -1.39
N THR A 7 60.70 -20.68 -1.26
CA THR A 7 59.91 -19.98 -2.28
C THR A 7 60.41 -18.54 -2.48
N ILE A 8 60.73 -17.82 -1.40
CA ILE A 8 61.30 -16.45 -1.46
C ILE A 8 62.65 -16.45 -2.18
N LYS A 9 63.48 -17.47 -1.94
CA LYS A 9 64.82 -17.59 -2.55
C LYS A 9 64.72 -17.80 -4.06
N LEU A 10 63.79 -18.67 -4.50
CA LEU A 10 63.53 -18.92 -5.91
C LEU A 10 62.99 -17.66 -6.62
N ILE A 11 62.05 -16.95 -6.00
CA ILE A 11 61.44 -15.72 -6.56
C ILE A 11 62.51 -14.64 -6.82
N ASN A 12 63.43 -14.45 -5.88
CA ASN A 12 64.53 -13.49 -6.04
C ASN A 12 65.55 -13.92 -7.10
N GLU A 13 65.83 -15.22 -7.23
CA GLU A 13 66.74 -15.77 -8.24
C GLU A 13 66.23 -15.53 -9.67
N TYR A 14 64.91 -15.56 -9.88
CA TYR A 14 64.27 -15.29 -11.17
C TYR A 14 63.86 -13.81 -11.38
N SER A 15 64.23 -12.89 -10.48
CA SER A 15 63.85 -11.47 -10.54
C SER A 15 62.34 -11.22 -10.65
N LEU A 16 61.53 -12.07 -10.01
CA LEU A 16 60.07 -11.97 -10.03
C LEU A 16 59.58 -11.06 -8.89
N GLU A 17 58.70 -10.10 -9.18
CA GLU A 17 58.00 -9.33 -8.15
C GLU A 17 56.87 -10.16 -7.51
N PHE A 18 56.82 -10.19 -6.18
CA PHE A 18 55.79 -10.90 -5.44
C PHE A 18 54.60 -9.98 -5.14
N LEU A 19 53.45 -10.23 -5.78
CA LEU A 19 52.19 -9.55 -5.50
C LEU A 19 51.39 -10.32 -4.43
N ILE A 20 51.24 -9.71 -3.26
CA ILE A 20 50.34 -10.23 -2.21
C ILE A 20 48.92 -9.79 -2.57
N LEU A 21 47.99 -10.75 -2.67
CA LEU A 21 46.55 -10.51 -2.96
C LEU A 21 45.90 -9.48 -2.01
N GLU A 22 46.35 -9.42 -0.75
CA GLU A 22 45.92 -8.41 0.23
C GLU A 22 46.32 -6.98 -0.20
N ASP A 23 47.51 -6.79 -0.78
CA ASP A 23 48.01 -5.48 -1.18
C ASP A 23 47.24 -4.92 -2.40
N MET A 24 46.81 -5.80 -3.32
CA MET A 24 45.94 -5.43 -4.46
C MET A 24 44.55 -4.98 -4.00
N GLY A 25 43.98 -5.66 -2.99
CA GLY A 25 42.68 -5.28 -2.42
C GLY A 25 42.72 -3.94 -1.71
N ILE A 26 43.82 -3.65 -1.01
CA ILE A 26 44.05 -2.38 -0.30
C ILE A 26 44.16 -1.21 -1.29
N GLU A 27 44.82 -1.40 -2.44
CA GLU A 27 44.97 -0.34 -3.46
C GLU A 27 43.63 0.04 -4.11
N LEU A 28 42.78 -0.95 -4.41
CA LEU A 28 41.43 -0.75 -4.91
C LEU A 28 40.51 -0.03 -3.91
N ILE A 29 40.68 -0.32 -2.62
CA ILE A 29 39.93 0.32 -1.52
C ILE A 29 40.46 1.73 -1.21
N ARG A 30 41.76 1.98 -1.39
CA ARG A 30 42.43 3.28 -1.12
C ARG A 30 42.24 4.34 -2.21
N ASN A 31 41.81 3.96 -3.41
CA ASN A 31 41.41 4.95 -4.40
C ASN A 31 40.15 5.69 -3.95
N GLN A 32 39.96 6.95 -4.38
CA GLN A 32 38.81 7.79 -4.02
C GLN A 32 37.43 7.12 -4.26
N ASN A 33 37.39 6.09 -5.10
CA ASN A 33 36.24 5.25 -5.35
C ASN A 33 35.82 4.39 -4.14
N GLY A 34 36.77 3.91 -3.33
CA GLY A 34 36.48 3.11 -2.13
C GLY A 34 35.81 3.93 -1.03
N GLU A 35 36.25 5.17 -0.83
CA GLU A 35 35.55 6.11 0.05
C GLU A 35 34.16 6.46 -0.48
N MET A 36 34.00 6.72 -1.78
CA MET A 36 32.68 6.97 -2.38
C MET A 36 31.74 5.78 -2.19
N ILE A 37 32.20 4.54 -2.42
CA ILE A 37 31.40 3.33 -2.20
C ILE A 37 31.07 3.16 -0.72
N HIS A 38 32.03 3.40 0.19
CA HIS A 38 31.80 3.37 1.63
C HIS A 38 30.73 4.38 2.05
N TRP A 39 30.84 5.63 1.60
CA TRP A 39 29.87 6.69 1.88
C TRP A 39 28.50 6.40 1.27
N PHE A 40 28.45 5.84 0.06
CA PHE A 40 27.21 5.41 -0.58
C PHE A 40 26.52 4.30 0.20
N ILE A 41 27.26 3.25 0.59
CA ILE A 41 26.72 2.15 1.40
C ILE A 41 26.22 2.69 2.75
N LYS A 42 26.99 3.57 3.42
CA LYS A 42 26.62 4.17 4.69
C LYS A 42 25.35 5.02 4.60
N ASP A 43 25.20 5.84 3.56
CA ASP A 43 23.97 6.61 3.28
C ASP A 43 22.77 5.68 3.05
N LYS A 44 22.94 4.62 2.25
CA LYS A 44 21.87 3.65 1.97
C LYS A 44 21.48 2.85 3.22
N LEU A 45 22.44 2.38 4.02
CA LEU A 45 22.18 1.65 5.26
C LEU A 45 21.41 2.50 6.28
N GLN A 46 21.71 3.80 6.39
CA GLN A 46 20.96 4.69 7.29
C GLN A 46 19.49 4.89 6.87
N LYS A 47 19.21 4.80 5.57
CA LYS A 47 17.85 4.91 5.02
C LYS A 47 17.07 3.59 5.16
N ILE A 48 17.75 2.46 5.03
CA ILE A 48 17.16 1.11 5.10
C ILE A 48 16.61 0.82 6.52
N SER A 49 17.30 1.22 7.59
CA SER A 49 16.84 0.92 8.96
C SER A 49 15.75 1.85 9.49
N LYS A 50 15.85 3.17 9.22
CA LYS A 50 14.90 4.16 9.77
C LYS A 50 13.52 4.08 9.12
N THR A 51 13.46 3.92 7.81
CA THR A 51 12.19 3.94 7.06
C THR A 51 11.40 2.66 7.27
N HIS A 52 12.09 1.51 7.22
CA HIS A 52 11.49 0.19 7.44
C HIS A 52 10.99 0.03 8.88
N SER A 53 11.81 0.41 9.88
CA SER A 53 11.39 0.37 11.30
C SER A 53 10.18 1.26 11.57
N ASN A 54 10.09 2.43 10.93
CA ASN A 54 8.97 3.34 11.12
C ASN A 54 7.67 2.79 10.48
N ASN A 55 7.75 2.29 9.25
CA ASN A 55 6.59 1.68 8.59
C ASN A 55 6.07 0.44 9.34
N LEU A 56 6.98 -0.37 9.89
CA LEU A 56 6.63 -1.53 10.72
C LEU A 56 5.91 -1.10 12.01
N GLN A 57 6.41 -0.07 12.69
CA GLN A 57 5.80 0.46 13.91
C GLN A 57 4.41 1.05 13.65
N VAL A 58 4.27 1.89 12.61
CA VAL A 58 2.98 2.49 12.24
C VAL A 58 1.98 1.43 11.82
N GLY A 59 2.38 0.45 11.00
CA GLY A 59 1.51 -0.63 10.55
C GLY A 59 1.00 -1.49 11.71
N ASN A 60 1.87 -1.87 12.65
CA ASN A 60 1.47 -2.61 13.85
C ASN A 60 0.47 -1.81 14.71
N LEU A 61 0.73 -0.52 14.92
CA LEU A 61 -0.18 0.36 15.67
C LEU A 61 -1.57 0.43 15.02
N LEU A 62 -1.64 0.55 13.69
CA LEU A 62 -2.92 0.58 12.96
C LEU A 62 -3.68 -0.74 13.10
N ILE A 63 -2.99 -1.88 13.00
CA ILE A 63 -3.58 -3.20 13.20
C ILE A 63 -4.14 -3.35 14.63
N GLU A 64 -3.40 -2.92 15.65
CA GLU A 64 -3.86 -2.96 17.03
C GLU A 64 -5.08 -2.06 17.25
N ARG A 65 -5.06 -0.83 16.74
CA ARG A 65 -6.20 0.10 16.80
C ARG A 65 -7.45 -0.50 16.16
N LEU A 66 -7.32 -1.09 14.96
CA LEU A 66 -8.41 -1.71 14.24
C LEU A 66 -9.02 -2.89 15.04
N LYS A 67 -8.17 -3.77 15.58
CA LYS A 67 -8.60 -4.93 16.38
C LYS A 67 -9.29 -4.54 17.69
N ASN A 68 -8.79 -3.49 18.35
CA ASN A 68 -9.33 -3.04 19.63
C ASN A 68 -10.61 -2.20 19.48
N CYS A 69 -10.90 -1.69 18.28
CA CYS A 69 -12.14 -0.97 18.01
C CYS A 69 -13.33 -1.95 17.97
N GLN A 70 -14.32 -1.74 18.83
CA GLN A 70 -15.51 -2.57 18.91
C GLN A 70 -16.44 -2.33 17.71
N ALA A 71 -16.97 -3.42 17.15
CA ALA A 71 -18.01 -3.33 16.12
C ALA A 71 -19.30 -2.74 16.70
N GLY A 72 -19.98 -1.92 15.91
CA GLY A 72 -21.27 -1.33 16.25
C GLY A 72 -21.26 0.20 16.28
N LYS A 73 -22.46 0.77 16.42
CA LYS A 73 -22.71 2.21 16.31
C LYS A 73 -21.94 3.06 17.33
N LYS A 74 -21.63 2.51 18.51
CA LYS A 74 -20.95 3.24 19.60
C LYS A 74 -19.57 3.74 19.21
N GLU A 75 -18.80 2.93 18.48
CA GLU A 75 -17.43 3.28 18.06
C GLU A 75 -17.33 3.59 16.57
N TRP A 76 -18.45 3.87 15.90
CA TRP A 76 -18.45 4.15 14.46
C TRP A 76 -17.50 5.30 14.08
N ALA A 77 -17.53 6.41 14.81
CA ALA A 77 -16.62 7.54 14.55
C ALA A 77 -15.14 7.17 14.77
N THR A 78 -14.85 6.31 15.73
CA THR A 78 -13.49 5.80 15.97
C THR A 78 -13.04 4.93 14.81
N TYR A 79 -13.91 4.06 14.31
CA TYR A 79 -13.65 3.21 13.16
C TYR A 79 -13.41 4.04 11.90
N GLU A 80 -14.23 5.06 11.62
CA GLU A 80 -14.02 5.99 10.49
C GLU A 80 -12.63 6.63 10.51
N ASN A 81 -12.19 7.09 11.68
CA ASN A 81 -10.87 7.70 11.84
C ASN A 81 -9.75 6.67 11.63
N ILE A 82 -9.90 5.47 12.19
CA ILE A 82 -8.92 4.39 12.01
C ILE A 82 -8.80 4.03 10.52
N CYS A 83 -9.93 3.85 9.82
CA CYS A 83 -9.91 3.51 8.40
C CYS A 83 -9.33 4.65 7.55
N THR A 84 -9.63 5.91 7.86
CA THR A 84 -9.00 7.07 7.20
C THR A 84 -7.47 7.02 7.33
N ASP A 85 -6.96 6.81 8.55
CA ASP A 85 -5.52 6.70 8.80
C ASP A 85 -4.89 5.51 8.04
N ILE A 86 -5.62 4.39 7.96
CA ILE A 86 -5.19 3.21 7.19
C ILE A 86 -5.10 3.55 5.70
N PHE A 87 -6.09 4.22 5.12
CA PHE A 87 -6.07 4.59 3.70
C PHE A 87 -4.93 5.56 3.38
N GLU A 88 -4.68 6.54 4.25
CA GLU A 88 -3.54 7.43 4.10
C GLU A 88 -2.21 6.65 4.18
N TYR A 89 -2.05 5.77 5.17
CA TYR A 89 -0.86 4.94 5.31
C TYR A 89 -0.60 4.03 4.09
N LEU A 90 -1.64 3.36 3.59
CA LEU A 90 -1.53 2.44 2.48
C LEU A 90 -1.19 3.15 1.17
N PHE A 91 -1.93 4.22 0.86
CA PHE A 91 -2.02 4.70 -0.51
C PHE A 91 -1.47 6.10 -0.76
N LYS A 92 -1.04 6.86 0.25
CA LYS A 92 -0.55 8.24 0.04
C LYS A 92 0.51 8.37 -1.06
N ASP A 93 1.36 7.35 -1.22
CA ASP A 93 2.45 7.32 -2.20
C ASP A 93 1.99 6.95 -3.63
N ASN A 94 0.76 6.44 -3.80
CA ASN A 94 0.20 6.10 -5.11
C ASN A 94 -0.34 7.33 -5.88
N PHE A 95 -0.34 8.50 -5.24
CA PHE A 95 -0.90 9.73 -5.76
C PHE A 95 0.19 10.80 -5.89
N ARG A 96 0.08 11.70 -6.88
CA ARG A 96 1.00 12.84 -7.02
C ARG A 96 0.99 13.73 -5.78
N LYS A 97 -0.20 13.89 -5.21
CA LYS A 97 -0.44 14.54 -3.92
C LYS A 97 -1.69 13.94 -3.31
N TYR A 98 -1.55 13.22 -2.20
CA TYR A 98 -2.69 12.69 -1.44
C TYR A 98 -3.55 13.84 -0.93
N THR A 99 -4.67 14.10 -1.63
CA THR A 99 -5.60 15.18 -1.33
C THR A 99 -6.93 14.54 -1.02
N TYR A 100 -7.42 14.72 0.21
CA TYR A 100 -8.62 14.09 0.68
C TYR A 100 -9.49 15.05 1.50
N GLU A 101 -10.77 14.73 1.61
CA GLU A 101 -11.74 15.42 2.46
C GLU A 101 -12.51 14.40 3.30
N ASN A 102 -12.56 14.66 4.61
CA ASN A 102 -13.37 13.88 5.55
C ASN A 102 -14.78 14.44 5.64
N GLN A 103 -15.78 13.57 5.84
CA GLN A 103 -17.15 13.95 6.19
C GLN A 103 -17.81 14.97 5.23
N SER A 104 -17.57 14.85 3.93
CA SER A 104 -18.17 15.78 2.97
C SER A 104 -19.66 15.44 2.76
N CYS A 105 -20.52 16.37 3.16
CA CYS A 105 -21.96 16.29 2.92
C CYS A 105 -22.29 16.68 1.48
N THR A 106 -23.27 16.01 0.87
CA THR A 106 -23.95 16.57 -0.30
C THR A 106 -24.66 17.88 0.06
N HIS A 107 -24.96 18.71 -0.94
CA HIS A 107 -25.57 20.03 -0.76
C HIS A 107 -26.85 20.01 0.11
N ASP A 108 -27.54 18.87 0.13
CA ASP A 108 -28.77 18.60 0.90
C ASP A 108 -28.54 18.00 2.29
N LYS A 109 -27.29 17.81 2.75
CA LYS A 109 -26.90 17.24 4.07
C LYS A 109 -27.45 15.83 4.39
N LYS A 110 -28.07 15.13 3.43
CA LYS A 110 -28.74 13.83 3.65
C LYS A 110 -27.83 12.62 3.44
N LEU A 111 -26.72 12.78 2.74
CA LEU A 111 -25.78 11.70 2.46
C LEU A 111 -24.37 12.19 2.82
N ARG A 112 -23.80 11.59 3.85
CA ARG A 112 -22.44 11.88 4.35
C ARG A 112 -21.50 10.84 3.75
N ARG A 113 -20.47 11.32 3.06
CA ARG A 113 -19.34 10.49 2.60
C ARG A 113 -18.26 10.54 3.66
N ASP A 114 -17.74 9.40 4.02
CA ASP A 114 -16.78 9.34 5.13
C ASP A 114 -15.42 9.85 4.67
N LEU A 115 -14.97 9.41 3.48
CA LEU A 115 -13.72 9.84 2.86
C LEU A 115 -13.86 10.02 1.34
N ILE A 116 -13.38 11.15 0.81
CA ILE A 116 -13.16 11.38 -0.62
C ILE A 116 -11.68 11.60 -0.86
N ILE A 117 -11.12 10.91 -1.85
CA ILE A 117 -9.73 11.09 -2.30
C ILE A 117 -9.73 11.55 -3.76
N ASN A 118 -8.93 12.56 -4.08
CA ASN A 118 -8.70 12.98 -5.46
C ASN A 118 -7.86 11.92 -6.21
N ASN A 119 -8.36 11.38 -7.31
CA ASN A 119 -7.64 10.38 -8.10
C ASN A 119 -6.59 11.02 -9.02
N ASN A 120 -5.57 11.64 -8.43
CA ASN A 120 -4.43 12.21 -9.14
C ASN A 120 -3.24 11.24 -9.12
N PHE A 121 -3.46 10.00 -9.57
CA PHE A 121 -2.48 8.92 -9.54
C PHE A 121 -1.08 9.34 -10.04
N SER A 122 -0.05 8.82 -9.38
CA SER A 122 1.36 9.11 -9.72
C SER A 122 1.89 8.25 -10.87
N ASP A 123 1.38 7.02 -11.01
CA ASP A 123 1.81 6.02 -11.99
C ASP A 123 0.64 5.54 -12.85
N SER A 124 0.77 5.59 -14.17
CA SER A 124 -0.24 5.12 -15.13
C SER A 124 -0.47 3.60 -15.13
N THR A 125 0.40 2.82 -14.49
CA THR A 125 0.30 1.35 -14.40
C THR A 125 -0.40 0.88 -13.12
N CYS A 126 -0.62 1.76 -12.15
CA CYS A 126 -1.21 1.40 -10.87
C CYS A 126 -2.72 1.12 -10.97
N PHE A 127 -3.29 0.50 -9.94
CA PHE A 127 -4.74 0.22 -9.86
C PHE A 127 -5.60 1.48 -10.08
N TRP A 128 -5.19 2.63 -9.53
CA TRP A 128 -5.97 3.87 -9.60
C TRP A 128 -6.11 4.42 -11.02
N ALA A 129 -5.07 4.26 -11.85
CA ALA A 129 -5.14 4.59 -13.27
C ALA A 129 -6.07 3.64 -14.05
N LYS A 130 -6.11 2.35 -13.67
CA LYS A 130 -7.02 1.37 -14.28
C LYS A 130 -8.49 1.72 -14.01
N VAL A 131 -8.82 2.09 -12.77
CA VAL A 131 -10.20 2.45 -12.42
C VAL A 131 -10.61 3.82 -12.95
N GLU A 132 -9.68 4.76 -13.08
CA GLU A 132 -9.92 6.02 -13.79
C GLU A 132 -10.34 5.73 -15.23
N LYS A 133 -9.53 4.96 -15.97
CA LYS A 133 -9.80 4.64 -17.37
C LYS A 133 -11.07 3.82 -17.60
N LYS A 134 -11.38 2.87 -16.70
CA LYS A 134 -12.51 1.94 -16.89
C LYS A 134 -13.84 2.44 -16.34
N PHE A 135 -13.79 3.21 -15.24
CA PHE A 135 -14.96 3.64 -14.49
C PHE A 135 -15.06 5.17 -14.36
N ASP A 136 -14.26 5.93 -15.11
CA ASP A 136 -14.24 7.40 -15.10
C ASP A 136 -13.99 7.95 -13.67
N CYS A 137 -13.20 7.24 -12.87
CA CYS A 137 -12.97 7.55 -11.46
C CYS A 137 -12.06 8.76 -11.28
N ASN A 138 -12.67 9.95 -11.23
CA ASN A 138 -12.00 11.21 -10.89
C ASN A 138 -11.83 11.37 -9.38
N LEU A 139 -12.83 10.92 -8.61
CA LEU A 139 -12.83 10.97 -7.15
C LEU A 139 -13.11 9.56 -6.61
N ILE A 140 -12.27 9.11 -5.69
CA ILE A 140 -12.44 7.82 -5.00
C ILE A 140 -13.27 8.08 -3.75
N ILE A 141 -14.45 7.45 -3.68
CA ILE A 141 -15.31 7.51 -2.51
C ILE A 141 -15.09 6.27 -1.67
N VAL A 142 -14.90 6.49 -0.37
CA VAL A 142 -14.80 5.41 0.61
C VAL A 142 -15.85 5.60 1.69
N ASP A 143 -16.62 4.54 1.95
CA ASP A 143 -17.70 4.50 2.95
C ASP A 143 -17.35 3.47 4.03
N PHE A 144 -17.45 3.83 5.31
CA PHE A 144 -17.00 3.00 6.42
C PHE A 144 -18.18 2.47 7.26
N LYS A 145 -18.34 1.15 7.30
CA LYS A 145 -19.44 0.47 8.02
C LYS A 145 -18.92 -0.35 9.20
N ASN A 146 -19.05 0.24 10.39
CA ASN A 146 -18.72 -0.44 11.66
C ASN A 146 -19.87 -1.33 12.16
N TYR A 147 -20.31 -2.32 11.37
CA TYR A 147 -21.42 -3.22 11.73
C TYR A 147 -20.92 -4.54 12.32
N THR A 148 -21.76 -5.18 13.13
CA THR A 148 -21.46 -6.49 13.75
C THR A 148 -21.65 -7.65 12.76
N ASP A 149 -22.53 -7.45 11.79
CA ASP A 149 -22.95 -8.43 10.80
C ASP A 149 -22.43 -8.07 9.40
N PRO A 150 -22.35 -9.04 8.48
CA PRO A 150 -22.03 -8.77 7.08
C PRO A 150 -22.99 -7.75 6.46
N LEU A 151 -22.51 -6.99 5.47
CA LEU A 151 -23.36 -6.02 4.79
C LEU A 151 -24.41 -6.72 3.92
N GLU A 152 -25.66 -6.30 4.09
CA GLU A 152 -26.76 -6.70 3.24
C GLU A 152 -26.93 -5.73 2.06
N GLN A 153 -27.76 -6.13 1.09
CA GLN A 153 -27.96 -5.42 -0.18
C GLN A 153 -28.20 -3.91 -0.03
N ASN A 154 -29.06 -3.49 0.90
CA ASN A 154 -29.43 -2.08 1.06
C ASN A 154 -28.25 -1.22 1.49
N ASP A 155 -27.45 -1.69 2.46
CA ASP A 155 -26.30 -0.96 2.97
C ASP A 155 -25.18 -0.93 1.93
N PHE A 156 -24.98 -2.05 1.22
CA PHE A 156 -24.02 -2.14 0.12
C PHE A 156 -24.37 -1.21 -1.06
N TYR A 157 -25.67 -0.98 -1.31
CA TYR A 157 -26.10 -0.10 -2.39
C TYR A 157 -25.90 1.39 -2.09
N LEU A 158 -25.78 1.80 -0.82
CA LEU A 158 -25.74 3.22 -0.45
C LEU A 158 -24.61 4.02 -1.14
N PRO A 159 -23.35 3.52 -1.22
CA PRO A 159 -22.28 4.22 -1.93
C PRO A 159 -22.58 4.52 -3.40
N SER A 160 -23.39 3.69 -4.07
CA SER A 160 -23.76 3.90 -5.47
C SER A 160 -24.48 5.23 -5.71
N LYS A 161 -25.17 5.76 -4.69
CA LYS A 161 -25.88 7.05 -4.77
C LYS A 161 -24.95 8.24 -4.95
N TYR A 162 -23.65 8.07 -4.70
CA TYR A 162 -22.66 9.10 -4.93
C TYR A 162 -22.06 9.07 -6.33
N LEU A 163 -22.19 7.94 -7.04
CA LEU A 163 -21.59 7.76 -8.34
C LEU A 163 -22.33 8.60 -9.39
N ASN A 164 -21.57 9.29 -10.23
CA ASN A 164 -22.09 10.11 -11.34
C ASN A 164 -20.95 10.42 -12.31
N LEU A 165 -21.25 11.10 -13.42
CA LEU A 165 -20.26 11.41 -14.46
C LEU A 165 -19.08 12.29 -13.99
N ASN A 166 -19.26 13.11 -12.96
CA ASN A 166 -18.19 13.97 -12.43
C ASN A 166 -17.28 13.22 -11.46
N ILE A 167 -17.84 12.31 -10.66
CA ILE A 167 -17.13 11.55 -9.63
C ILE A 167 -16.49 10.29 -10.22
N GLY A 168 -17.25 9.60 -11.07
CA GLY A 168 -16.97 8.27 -11.60
C GLY A 168 -17.96 7.23 -11.11
N ARG A 169 -17.72 6.00 -11.55
CA ARG A 169 -18.52 4.79 -11.31
C ARG A 169 -17.76 3.77 -10.44
N PHE A 170 -16.87 4.26 -9.58
CA PHE A 170 -16.05 3.46 -8.68
C PHE A 170 -16.19 3.96 -7.23
N ALA A 171 -16.36 3.02 -6.29
CA ALA A 171 -16.30 3.30 -4.86
C ALA A 171 -15.69 2.13 -4.08
N ILE A 172 -15.28 2.39 -2.85
CA ILE A 172 -14.86 1.39 -1.89
C ILE A 172 -15.79 1.47 -0.68
N ILE A 173 -16.15 0.32 -0.14
CA ILE A 173 -16.84 0.21 1.15
C ILE A 173 -15.98 -0.65 2.07
N CYS A 174 -15.71 -0.17 3.28
CA CYS A 174 -15.07 -0.98 4.31
C CYS A 174 -16.12 -1.48 5.29
N SER A 175 -16.05 -2.75 5.65
CA SER A 175 -16.93 -3.33 6.65
C SER A 175 -16.18 -4.27 7.59
N ARG A 176 -16.67 -4.45 8.82
CA ARG A 176 -16.01 -5.36 9.77
C ARG A 176 -16.05 -6.83 9.32
N LYS A 177 -17.08 -7.23 8.57
CA LYS A 177 -17.42 -8.64 8.28
C LYS A 177 -17.58 -8.96 6.80
N GLY A 178 -17.24 -8.04 5.90
CA GLY A 178 -17.43 -8.21 4.46
C GLY A 178 -18.89 -8.12 4.02
N LEU A 179 -19.22 -8.84 2.95
CA LEU A 179 -20.54 -8.86 2.32
C LEU A 179 -21.31 -10.15 2.64
N GLY A 180 -22.61 -10.00 2.90
CA GLY A 180 -23.57 -11.10 2.87
C GLY A 180 -23.86 -11.54 1.43
N ASP A 181 -24.56 -12.66 1.27
CA ASP A 181 -24.81 -13.26 -0.04
C ASP A 181 -25.68 -12.38 -0.95
N SER A 182 -26.66 -11.68 -0.37
CA SER A 182 -27.50 -10.71 -1.09
C SER A 182 -26.68 -9.56 -1.68
N ALA A 183 -25.72 -9.04 -0.91
CA ALA A 183 -24.84 -7.96 -1.33
C ALA A 183 -23.81 -8.41 -2.38
N LYS A 184 -23.28 -9.63 -2.28
CA LYS A 184 -22.39 -10.21 -3.32
C LYS A 184 -23.12 -10.34 -4.67
N ALA A 185 -24.36 -10.82 -4.65
CA ALA A 185 -25.16 -10.91 -5.87
C ALA A 185 -25.40 -9.52 -6.49
N LEU A 186 -25.72 -8.52 -5.65
CA LEU A 186 -25.86 -7.14 -6.12
C LEU A 186 -24.54 -6.57 -6.67
N GLN A 187 -23.42 -6.82 -6.00
CA GLN A 187 -22.09 -6.38 -6.44
C GLN A 187 -21.78 -6.87 -7.86
N GLN A 188 -22.06 -8.14 -8.17
CA GLN A 188 -21.90 -8.68 -9.52
C GLN A 188 -22.84 -8.00 -10.53
N GLN A 189 -24.11 -7.78 -10.16
CA GLN A 189 -25.06 -7.08 -11.02
C GLN A 189 -24.64 -5.64 -11.34
N MET A 190 -24.08 -4.93 -10.36
CA MET A 190 -23.56 -3.56 -10.54
C MET A 190 -22.32 -3.56 -11.44
N PHE A 191 -21.41 -4.51 -11.24
CA PHE A 191 -20.24 -4.66 -12.09
C PHE A 191 -20.60 -4.87 -13.56
N ASN A 192 -21.62 -5.69 -13.82
CA ASN A 192 -22.17 -5.91 -15.17
C ASN A 192 -22.81 -4.66 -15.79
N LYS A 193 -23.19 -3.67 -14.97
CA LYS A 193 -23.67 -2.34 -15.41
C LYS A 193 -22.54 -1.30 -15.48
N ASN A 194 -21.29 -1.75 -15.39
CA ASN A 194 -20.09 -0.93 -15.39
C ASN A 194 -20.02 0.06 -14.21
N GLU A 195 -20.47 -0.39 -13.04
CA GLU A 195 -20.27 0.25 -11.74
C GLU A 195 -19.50 -0.70 -10.82
N LEU A 196 -18.36 -0.26 -10.27
CA LEU A 196 -17.53 -1.09 -9.41
C LEU A 196 -17.54 -0.56 -7.97
N ILE A 197 -18.08 -1.36 -7.06
CA ILE A 197 -17.94 -1.13 -5.62
C ILE A 197 -17.12 -2.27 -5.04
N ILE A 198 -15.92 -1.99 -4.55
CA ILE A 198 -15.08 -2.98 -3.86
C ILE A 198 -15.39 -2.96 -2.36
N CYS A 199 -15.63 -4.13 -1.78
CA CYS A 199 -15.70 -4.29 -0.33
C CYS A 199 -14.35 -4.72 0.21
N LEU A 200 -13.85 -4.04 1.25
CA LEU A 200 -12.68 -4.45 2.03
C LEU A 200 -13.13 -4.79 3.44
N ASP A 201 -12.85 -6.01 3.90
CA ASP A 201 -13.09 -6.35 5.29
C ASP A 201 -11.87 -6.06 6.20
N ASP A 202 -12.03 -6.26 7.51
CA ASP A 202 -10.92 -6.07 8.46
C ASP A 202 -9.70 -6.97 8.12
N ASN A 203 -9.91 -8.18 7.57
CA ASN A 203 -8.82 -9.07 7.19
C ASN A 203 -8.10 -8.55 5.94
N ASP A 204 -8.83 -8.01 4.98
CA ASP A 204 -8.26 -7.36 3.81
C ASP A 204 -7.39 -6.17 4.23
N LEU A 205 -7.91 -5.27 5.07
CA LEU A 205 -7.16 -4.12 5.58
C LEU A 205 -5.90 -4.55 6.33
N ILE A 206 -5.99 -5.54 7.23
CA ILE A 206 -4.82 -6.10 7.94
C ILE A 206 -3.82 -6.70 6.95
N GLY A 207 -4.30 -7.40 5.92
CA GLY A 207 -3.47 -7.96 4.86
C GLY A 207 -2.70 -6.87 4.10
N MET A 208 -3.40 -5.81 3.68
CA MET A 208 -2.81 -4.66 2.99
C MET A 208 -1.77 -3.94 3.85
N ILE A 209 -2.03 -3.78 5.15
CA ILE A 209 -1.08 -3.15 6.07
C ILE A 209 0.20 -4.00 6.15
N LYS A 210 0.08 -5.32 6.30
CA LYS A 210 1.24 -6.23 6.33
C LYS A 210 2.03 -6.22 5.02
N GLU A 211 1.35 -6.16 3.89
CA GLU A 211 1.99 -6.02 2.57
C GLU A 211 2.81 -4.73 2.50
N LYS A 212 2.21 -3.59 2.88
CA LYS A 212 2.91 -2.30 2.94
C LYS A 212 4.11 -2.32 3.88
N MET A 213 3.98 -2.95 5.05
CA MET A 213 5.07 -3.13 6.02
C MET A 213 6.24 -3.94 5.43
N ASN A 214 5.95 -4.89 4.54
CA ASN A 214 6.93 -5.71 3.83
C ASN A 214 7.37 -5.08 2.49
N GLU A 215 7.09 -3.79 2.27
CA GLU A 215 7.44 -3.04 1.05
C GLU A 215 6.81 -3.62 -0.23
N GLN A 216 5.70 -4.35 -0.09
CA GLN A 216 4.88 -4.83 -1.19
C GLN A 216 3.79 -3.80 -1.52
N ASP A 217 3.33 -3.80 -2.78
CA ASP A 217 2.24 -2.92 -3.21
C ASP A 217 0.88 -3.47 -2.74
N PRO A 218 0.18 -2.81 -1.80
CA PRO A 218 -1.11 -3.28 -1.31
C PRO A 218 -2.22 -3.18 -2.37
N THR A 219 -2.04 -2.40 -3.44
CA THR A 219 -3.07 -2.24 -4.48
C THR A 219 -3.34 -3.52 -5.26
N TYR A 220 -2.41 -4.50 -5.23
CA TYR A 220 -2.62 -5.83 -5.82
C TYR A 220 -3.87 -6.53 -5.27
N ARG A 221 -4.25 -6.31 -4.01
CA ARG A 221 -5.52 -6.86 -3.47
C ARG A 221 -6.74 -6.28 -4.15
N LEU A 222 -6.74 -4.98 -4.45
CA LEU A 222 -7.82 -4.33 -5.18
C LEU A 222 -7.92 -4.88 -6.61
N ASP A 223 -6.77 -5.11 -7.26
CA ASP A 223 -6.70 -5.78 -8.56
C ASP A 223 -7.29 -7.20 -8.50
N ASN A 224 -6.97 -7.99 -7.47
CA ASN A 224 -7.52 -9.35 -7.32
C ASN A 224 -9.02 -9.35 -7.05
N LEU A 225 -9.51 -8.44 -6.21
CA LEU A 225 -10.94 -8.30 -5.92
C LEU A 225 -11.70 -7.90 -7.17
N MET A 226 -11.18 -6.96 -7.96
CA MET A 226 -11.73 -6.62 -9.27
C MET A 226 -11.64 -7.80 -10.24
N TYR A 227 -10.54 -8.56 -10.23
CA TYR A 227 -10.35 -9.71 -11.12
C TYR A 227 -11.36 -10.83 -10.84
N ALA A 228 -11.66 -11.08 -9.56
CA ALA A 228 -12.66 -12.06 -9.14
C ALA A 228 -14.05 -11.78 -9.73
N MET A 229 -14.40 -10.52 -9.95
CA MET A 229 -15.68 -10.13 -10.56
C MET A 229 -15.82 -10.55 -12.03
N TYR A 230 -14.72 -10.74 -12.77
CA TYR A 230 -14.80 -11.22 -14.15
C TYR A 230 -15.02 -12.73 -14.26
N LYS A 231 -14.79 -13.49 -13.18
CA LYS A 231 -14.92 -14.95 -13.17
C LYS A 231 -16.33 -15.44 -12.91
N ASN A 232 -17.21 -14.56 -12.42
CA ASN A 232 -18.59 -14.85 -12.02
C ASN A 232 -19.58 -14.31 -13.05
#